data_AF-A0A6N4TKT5-F1
#
_entry.id   AF-A0A6N4TKT5-F1
#
_cell.length_a   1.000
_cell.length_b   1.000
_cell.length_c   1.000
_cell.angle_alpha   90.00
_cell.angle_beta   90.00
_cell.angle_gamma   90.00
#
_symmetry.space_group_name_H-M   'P 1'
#
loop_
_entity.id
_entity.type
_entity.pdbx_description
1 polymer ?
#
loop_
_entity_poly.entity_id
_entity_poly.type
_entity_poly.pdbx_seq_one_letter_code
_entity_poly.pdbx_strand_id
1 'polypeptide(L)'
;MNDKNFIEELRQKREEYGVTQRKLAVACGISRTYFNQIENGTVVPSAELKQTIEKQIERFNPQEPLFLLIDYFRVRFPTTDALKIIREVLQLKADYMLYEDFGKYGYESKYVLGDINIMCSMQEHLGVLLELKGRGCRQMESYLLAQERSWYDFMLDCLTAGGKMKRLDLAINDKAGILDIPKLKEKYKAGECISYFRMQKDYSGTEKCGSDLPKNTGETLYLGSTSSELYMCAYQKNYEQYVKNGIEVEDTEIKNRFEIRMKNERAYYAVVDLLTYRDAERTAFSIINHYVRFVDREDDKPKSQWKTNDDWAWFIGENREPIRLTTKPEPYTLQKALHWLQRQVAPTIKMVQALDRENHTTILKDMIEQAELKDKHKHLLQLEKSTIEERIDTAVPQENDGIF
;
A
#
# COMPACT_ATOMS: atom_id res chain seq x y z
N MET A 1 -17.10 -2.32 -25.97
CA MET A 1 -16.46 -3.56 -26.46
C MET A 1 -17.41 -4.24 -27.43
N ASN A 2 -16.93 -4.77 -28.56
CA ASN A 2 -17.74 -5.61 -29.45
C ASN A 2 -17.84 -7.03 -28.87
N ASP A 3 -18.97 -7.72 -29.05
CA ASP A 3 -19.24 -9.03 -28.43
C ASP A 3 -18.24 -10.12 -28.83
N LYS A 4 -17.69 -10.03 -30.06
CA LYS A 4 -16.59 -10.90 -30.50
C LYS A 4 -15.32 -10.72 -29.69
N ASN A 5 -14.98 -9.47 -29.33
CA ASN A 5 -13.78 -9.16 -28.56
C ASN A 5 -13.89 -9.70 -27.12
N PHE A 6 -15.08 -9.56 -26.50
CA PHE A 6 -15.36 -10.10 -25.17
C PHE A 6 -15.18 -11.63 -25.10
N ILE A 7 -15.72 -12.36 -26.08
CA ILE A 7 -15.66 -13.83 -26.09
C ILE A 7 -14.22 -14.33 -26.26
N GLU A 8 -13.44 -13.67 -27.12
CA GLU A 8 -12.04 -14.02 -27.37
C GLU A 8 -11.17 -13.76 -26.13
N GLU A 9 -11.30 -12.58 -25.51
CA GLU A 9 -10.62 -12.22 -24.26
C GLU A 9 -11.00 -13.17 -23.12
N LEU A 10 -12.29 -13.50 -22.97
CA LEU A 10 -12.77 -14.43 -21.95
C LEU A 10 -12.14 -15.81 -22.11
N ARG A 11 -12.14 -16.35 -23.34
CA ARG A 11 -11.56 -17.67 -23.62
C ARG A 11 -10.06 -17.67 -23.33
N GLN A 12 -9.34 -16.65 -23.80
CA GLN A 12 -7.91 -16.51 -23.58
C GLN A 12 -7.58 -16.45 -22.09
N LYS A 13 -8.23 -15.57 -21.33
CA LYS A 13 -8.04 -15.47 -19.87
C LYS A 13 -8.35 -16.77 -19.15
N ARG A 14 -9.45 -17.43 -19.52
CA ARG A 14 -9.84 -18.71 -18.92
C ARG A 14 -8.75 -19.77 -19.10
N GLU A 15 -8.19 -19.86 -20.31
CA GLU A 15 -7.12 -20.81 -20.63
C GLU A 15 -5.81 -20.45 -19.95
N GLU A 16 -5.43 -19.17 -19.95
CA GLU A 16 -4.25 -18.65 -19.24
C GLU A 16 -4.32 -18.91 -17.74
N TYR A 17 -5.48 -18.69 -17.13
CA TYR A 17 -5.70 -18.93 -15.69
C TYR A 17 -5.88 -20.42 -15.36
N GLY A 18 -5.84 -21.32 -16.35
CA GLY A 18 -6.03 -22.76 -16.16
C GLY A 18 -7.42 -23.15 -15.67
N VAL A 19 -8.44 -22.34 -15.96
CA VAL A 19 -9.81 -22.53 -15.47
C VAL A 19 -10.61 -23.37 -16.46
N THR A 20 -11.33 -24.38 -15.98
CA THR A 20 -12.22 -25.17 -16.86
C THR A 20 -13.53 -24.45 -17.09
N GLN A 21 -14.17 -24.65 -18.25
CA GLN A 21 -15.53 -24.15 -18.52
C GLN A 21 -16.52 -24.54 -17.42
N ARG A 22 -16.39 -25.75 -16.86
CA ARG A 22 -17.24 -26.22 -15.76
C ARG A 22 -17.03 -25.40 -14.49
N LYS A 23 -15.77 -25.14 -14.11
CA LYS A 23 -15.42 -24.37 -12.91
C LYS A 23 -15.96 -22.95 -12.99
N LEU A 24 -15.78 -22.27 -14.14
CA LEU A 24 -16.27 -20.92 -14.33
C LEU A 24 -17.81 -20.87 -14.44
N ALA A 25 -18.44 -21.81 -15.14
CA ALA A 25 -19.90 -21.87 -15.24
C ALA A 25 -20.57 -21.99 -13.86
N VAL A 26 -20.03 -22.85 -12.98
CA VAL A 26 -20.51 -23.01 -11.60
C VAL A 26 -20.35 -21.71 -10.81
N ALA A 27 -19.20 -21.03 -10.92
CA ALA A 27 -18.96 -19.75 -10.24
C ALA A 27 -19.93 -18.64 -10.71
N CYS A 28 -20.35 -18.69 -11.98
CA CYS A 28 -21.33 -17.76 -12.56
C CYS A 28 -22.78 -18.19 -12.32
N GLY A 29 -23.05 -19.31 -11.64
CA GLY A 29 -24.41 -19.80 -11.40
C GLY A 29 -25.15 -20.31 -12.64
N ILE A 30 -24.43 -20.71 -13.70
CA ILE A 30 -25.00 -21.17 -14.97
C ILE A 30 -24.55 -22.60 -15.31
N SER A 31 -25.25 -23.24 -16.25
CA SER A 31 -24.85 -24.56 -16.72
C SER A 31 -23.58 -24.50 -17.58
N ARG A 32 -22.74 -25.56 -17.52
CA ARG A 32 -21.57 -25.71 -18.40
C ARG A 32 -21.96 -25.60 -19.88
N THR A 33 -23.11 -26.17 -20.26
CA THR A 33 -23.61 -26.14 -21.64
C THR A 33 -23.92 -24.72 -22.09
N TYR A 34 -24.56 -23.92 -21.23
CA TYR A 34 -24.86 -22.53 -21.53
C TYR A 34 -23.58 -21.68 -21.65
N PHE A 35 -22.63 -21.88 -20.73
CA PHE A 35 -21.32 -21.22 -20.83
C PHE A 35 -20.56 -21.60 -22.10
N ASN A 36 -20.60 -22.87 -22.51
CA ASN A 36 -19.99 -23.33 -23.76
C ASN A 36 -20.61 -22.65 -25.00
N GLN A 37 -21.93 -22.46 -25.01
CA GLN A 37 -22.63 -21.73 -26.08
C GLN A 37 -22.21 -20.25 -26.14
N ILE A 38 -21.98 -19.62 -24.97
CA ILE A 38 -21.44 -18.26 -24.87
C ILE A 38 -20.02 -18.21 -25.45
N GLU A 39 -19.11 -19.07 -24.99
CA GLU A 39 -17.71 -19.07 -25.46
C GLU A 39 -17.58 -19.41 -26.95
N ASN A 40 -18.54 -20.11 -27.54
CA ASN A 40 -18.59 -20.42 -28.97
C ASN A 40 -19.33 -19.37 -29.80
N GLY A 41 -19.82 -18.29 -29.18
CA GLY A 41 -20.56 -17.23 -29.86
C GLY A 41 -21.94 -17.64 -30.37
N THR A 42 -22.48 -18.78 -29.89
CA THR A 42 -23.83 -19.24 -30.24
C THR A 42 -24.89 -18.44 -29.49
N VAL A 43 -24.58 -17.99 -28.27
CA VAL A 43 -25.46 -17.19 -27.43
C VAL A 43 -24.74 -15.93 -27.00
N VAL A 44 -25.41 -14.78 -27.12
CA VAL A 44 -24.95 -13.53 -26.54
C VAL A 44 -25.48 -13.43 -25.11
N PRO A 45 -24.62 -13.42 -24.08
CA PRO A 45 -25.07 -13.26 -22.70
C PRO A 45 -25.62 -11.85 -22.44
N SER A 46 -26.51 -11.73 -21.46
CA SER A 46 -26.98 -10.42 -20.98
C SER A 46 -25.81 -9.58 -20.45
N ALA A 47 -25.97 -8.25 -20.40
CA ALA A 47 -24.95 -7.36 -19.85
C ALA A 47 -24.58 -7.71 -18.40
N GLU A 48 -25.57 -8.06 -17.58
CA GLU A 48 -25.37 -8.50 -16.19
C GLU A 48 -24.56 -9.79 -16.09
N LEU A 49 -24.84 -10.76 -16.98
CA LEU A 49 -24.09 -12.01 -17.01
C LEU A 49 -22.66 -11.79 -17.52
N LYS A 50 -22.44 -10.89 -18.48
CA LYS A 50 -21.08 -10.51 -18.91
C LYS A 50 -20.27 -9.98 -17.74
N GLN A 51 -20.80 -8.99 -17.01
CA GLN A 51 -20.14 -8.44 -15.81
C GLN A 51 -19.88 -9.52 -14.75
N THR A 52 -20.83 -10.43 -14.56
CA THR A 52 -20.66 -11.56 -13.62
C THR A 52 -19.51 -12.46 -14.07
N ILE A 53 -19.46 -12.83 -15.35
CA ILE A 53 -18.39 -13.67 -15.90
C ILE A 53 -17.03 -12.99 -15.75
N GLU A 54 -16.91 -11.71 -16.13
CA GLU A 54 -15.67 -10.93 -15.98
C GLU A 54 -15.19 -10.89 -14.53
N LYS A 55 -16.12 -10.70 -13.59
CA LYS A 55 -15.80 -10.71 -12.17
C LYS A 55 -15.34 -12.07 -11.67
N GLN A 56 -16.03 -13.15 -12.06
CA GLN A 56 -15.73 -14.49 -11.58
C GLN A 56 -14.42 -15.03 -12.17
N ILE A 57 -14.09 -14.73 -13.44
CA ILE A 57 -12.82 -15.19 -14.01
C ILE A 57 -11.61 -14.59 -13.27
N GLU A 58 -11.67 -13.32 -12.86
CA GLU A 58 -10.58 -12.66 -12.14
C GLU A 58 -10.34 -13.22 -10.72
N ARG A 59 -11.35 -13.85 -10.11
CA ARG A 59 -11.18 -14.59 -8.84
C ARG A 59 -10.29 -15.82 -8.96
N PHE A 60 -10.17 -16.35 -10.17
CA PHE A 60 -9.31 -17.49 -10.47
C PHE A 60 -7.96 -17.09 -11.03
N ASN A 61 -7.63 -15.79 -11.03
CA ASN A 61 -6.33 -15.32 -11.50
C ASN A 61 -5.20 -15.97 -10.66
N PRO A 62 -4.25 -16.70 -11.29
CA PRO A 62 -3.17 -17.35 -10.58
C PRO A 62 -2.11 -16.36 -10.04
N GLN A 63 -2.12 -15.10 -10.50
CA GLN A 63 -1.16 -14.05 -10.11
C GLN A 63 -1.54 -13.29 -8.83
N GLU A 64 -2.05 -14.01 -7.83
CA GLU A 64 -2.46 -13.49 -6.52
C GLU A 64 -3.44 -12.30 -6.63
N PRO A 65 -4.76 -12.55 -6.77
CA PRO A 65 -5.75 -11.48 -6.98
C PRO A 65 -5.79 -10.50 -5.80
N LEU A 66 -5.46 -11.00 -4.61
CA LEU A 66 -5.30 -10.26 -3.37
C LEU A 66 -3.92 -10.54 -2.76
N PHE A 67 -3.27 -9.50 -2.23
CA PHE A 67 -2.02 -9.67 -1.48
C PHE A 67 -1.89 -8.65 -0.33
N LEU A 68 -1.22 -9.05 0.74
CA LEU A 68 -1.02 -8.23 1.95
C LEU A 68 0.33 -7.52 1.94
N LEU A 69 0.36 -6.27 2.40
CA LEU A 69 1.57 -5.50 2.65
C LEU A 69 1.53 -4.86 4.04
N ILE A 70 2.69 -4.65 4.65
CA ILE A 70 2.85 -3.61 5.68
C ILE A 70 2.94 -2.25 4.96
N ASP A 71 2.01 -1.34 5.24
CA ASP A 71 1.90 -0.04 4.55
C ASP A 71 2.21 1.16 5.46
N TYR A 72 2.35 0.91 6.76
CA TYR A 72 2.90 1.86 7.72
C TYR A 72 3.47 1.10 8.92
N PHE A 73 4.64 1.50 9.40
CA PHE A 73 5.21 0.98 10.64
C PHE A 73 5.83 2.12 11.44
N ARG A 74 5.45 2.22 12.72
CA ARG A 74 6.00 3.23 13.63
C ARG A 74 6.15 2.68 15.03
N VAL A 75 7.37 2.78 15.54
CA VAL A 75 7.78 2.27 16.84
C VAL A 75 8.64 3.31 17.55
N ARG A 76 8.44 3.43 18.88
CA ARG A 76 9.17 4.38 19.73
C ARG A 76 10.01 3.63 20.76
N PHE A 77 11.31 3.85 20.73
CA PHE A 77 12.28 3.25 21.64
C PHE A 77 12.51 4.16 22.86
N PRO A 78 12.52 3.61 24.10
CA PRO A 78 12.82 4.34 25.33
C PRO A 78 14.32 4.62 25.48
N THR A 79 14.96 5.22 24.48
CA THR A 79 16.38 5.60 24.50
C THR A 79 16.54 6.95 23.82
N THR A 80 17.57 7.72 24.20
CA THR A 80 17.99 8.93 23.49
C THR A 80 19.08 8.65 22.46
N ASP A 81 19.66 7.44 22.47
CA ASP A 81 20.70 7.02 21.54
C ASP A 81 20.10 6.51 20.23
N ALA A 82 19.92 7.42 19.27
CA ALA A 82 19.43 7.10 17.93
C ALA A 82 20.42 6.27 17.11
N LEU A 83 21.72 6.48 17.29
CA LEU A 83 22.76 5.75 16.55
C LEU A 83 22.77 4.28 16.93
N LYS A 84 22.52 3.97 18.21
CA LYS A 84 22.30 2.60 18.68
C LYS A 84 21.13 1.94 17.96
N ILE A 85 19.98 2.61 17.84
CA ILE A 85 18.82 2.06 17.12
C ILE A 85 19.13 1.85 15.62
N ILE A 86 19.85 2.79 15.00
CA ILE A 86 20.25 2.68 13.59
C ILE A 86 21.17 1.47 13.36
N ARG A 87 22.17 1.27 14.22
CA ARG A 87 23.15 0.18 14.07
C ARG A 87 22.62 -1.17 14.53
N GLU A 88 22.00 -1.24 15.70
CA GLU A 88 21.64 -2.52 16.32
C GLU A 88 20.27 -3.05 15.86
N VAL A 89 19.29 -2.17 15.63
CA VAL A 89 17.91 -2.59 15.26
C VAL A 89 17.72 -2.54 13.75
N LEU A 90 18.06 -1.41 13.12
CA LEU A 90 17.95 -1.29 11.65
C LEU A 90 19.08 -2.02 10.92
N GLN A 91 20.23 -2.24 11.58
CA GLN A 91 21.45 -2.81 10.97
C GLN A 91 21.89 -2.00 9.74
N LEU A 92 21.91 -0.68 9.90
CA LEU A 92 22.30 0.28 8.88
C LEU A 92 23.50 1.10 9.36
N LYS A 93 24.38 1.46 8.42
CA LYS A 93 25.50 2.35 8.66
C LYS A 93 25.02 3.79 8.78
N ALA A 94 25.29 4.41 9.92
CA ALA A 94 24.89 5.79 10.20
C ALA A 94 25.49 6.82 9.24
N ASP A 95 26.65 6.55 8.64
CA ASP A 95 27.34 7.43 7.69
C ASP A 95 26.57 7.64 6.37
N TYR A 96 25.57 6.78 6.10
CA TYR A 96 24.63 6.95 5.01
C TYR A 96 23.32 7.61 5.47
N MET A 97 23.25 8.20 6.65
CA MET A 97 22.08 8.95 7.08
C MET A 97 22.37 10.45 7.11
N LEU A 98 21.44 11.24 6.60
CA LEU A 98 21.45 12.69 6.77
C LEU A 98 20.89 13.05 8.14
N TYR A 99 21.66 13.79 8.92
CA TYR A 99 21.16 14.43 10.13
C TYR A 99 20.50 15.77 9.78
N GLU A 100 19.29 16.00 10.31
CA GLU A 100 18.58 17.28 10.24
C GLU A 100 18.28 17.75 11.67
N ASP A 101 18.60 19.00 11.98
CA ASP A 101 18.44 19.64 13.29
C ASP A 101 17.00 20.10 13.58
N PHE A 102 16.03 19.53 12.87
CA PHE A 102 14.60 19.73 13.08
C PHE A 102 13.84 18.41 12.91
N GLY A 103 12.90 18.16 13.81
CA GLY A 103 12.06 16.96 13.80
C GLY A 103 10.57 17.23 13.53
N LYS A 104 9.73 16.29 13.95
CA LYS A 104 8.25 16.37 13.95
C LYS A 104 7.71 15.82 15.25
N TYR A 105 6.44 16.09 15.56
CA TYR A 105 5.77 15.51 16.74
C TYR A 105 6.43 15.85 18.08
N GLY A 106 7.11 17.00 18.17
CA GLY A 106 7.84 17.44 19.37
C GLY A 106 9.29 16.95 19.46
N TYR A 107 9.78 16.17 18.50
CA TYR A 107 11.18 15.74 18.42
C TYR A 107 12.05 16.87 17.87
N GLU A 108 13.25 17.03 18.44
CA GLU A 108 14.16 18.13 18.18
C GLU A 108 14.96 17.93 16.88
N SER A 109 15.30 16.69 16.54
CA SER A 109 16.09 16.38 15.34
C SER A 109 15.72 15.04 14.73
N LYS A 110 16.38 14.66 13.62
CA LYS A 110 16.20 13.34 13.00
C LYS A 110 17.36 12.91 12.13
N TYR A 111 17.49 11.60 11.98
CA TYR A 111 18.25 10.96 10.91
C TYR A 111 17.31 10.52 9.79
N VAL A 112 17.74 10.69 8.54
CA VAL A 112 16.95 10.35 7.36
C VAL A 112 17.81 9.53 6.39
N LEU A 113 17.24 8.43 5.90
CA LEU A 113 17.78 7.63 4.81
C LEU A 113 16.67 7.44 3.77
N GLY A 114 16.61 8.33 2.79
CA GLY A 114 15.51 8.34 1.82
C GLY A 114 14.14 8.58 2.48
N ASP A 115 13.26 7.58 2.44
CA ASP A 115 11.94 7.57 3.06
C ASP A 115 11.92 6.93 4.47
N ILE A 116 13.05 6.47 5.00
CA ILE A 116 13.23 6.00 6.39
C ILE A 116 13.56 7.19 7.30
N ASN A 117 12.75 7.42 8.35
CA ASN A 117 12.91 8.55 9.26
C ASN A 117 13.09 8.08 10.71
N ILE A 118 14.14 8.56 11.38
CA ILE A 118 14.41 8.30 12.80
C ILE A 118 14.41 9.64 13.54
N MET A 119 13.30 9.96 14.19
CA MET A 119 13.18 11.18 14.99
C MET A 119 13.87 10.99 16.34
N CYS A 120 14.58 12.02 16.79
CA CYS A 120 15.44 11.97 17.96
C CYS A 120 15.01 13.00 18.99
N SER A 121 14.94 12.58 20.25
CA SER A 121 14.72 13.49 21.37
C SER A 121 15.64 13.19 22.54
N MET A 122 16.11 14.25 23.19
CA MET A 122 16.86 14.16 24.44
C MET A 122 15.93 13.89 25.63
N GLN A 123 14.62 14.02 25.45
CA GLN A 123 13.63 13.72 26.47
C GLN A 123 13.28 12.24 26.44
N GLU A 124 13.65 11.49 27.48
CA GLU A 124 13.50 10.01 27.54
C GLU A 124 12.06 9.52 27.30
N HIS A 125 11.05 10.32 27.68
CA HIS A 125 9.65 9.97 27.47
C HIS A 125 9.25 9.98 25.98
N LEU A 126 9.92 10.78 25.15
CA LEU A 126 9.84 10.71 23.68
C LEU A 126 10.85 9.67 23.16
N GLY A 127 12.13 9.81 23.50
CA GLY A 127 13.21 8.93 23.09
C GLY A 127 13.45 8.98 21.57
N VAL A 128 13.53 7.80 20.94
CA VAL A 128 13.78 7.66 19.49
C VAL A 128 12.56 7.06 18.80
N LEU A 129 12.12 7.65 17.69
CA LEU A 129 10.94 7.21 16.95
C LEU A 129 11.30 6.88 15.50
N LEU A 130 11.19 5.61 15.15
CA LEU A 130 11.24 5.15 13.76
C LEU A 130 9.87 5.33 13.12
N GLU A 131 9.81 5.99 11.97
CA GLU A 131 8.61 6.10 11.14
C GLU A 131 8.89 5.65 9.70
N LEU A 132 8.18 4.59 9.30
CA LEU A 132 8.14 4.05 7.95
C LEU A 132 6.72 4.25 7.41
N LYS A 133 6.57 5.13 6.42
CA LYS A 133 5.33 5.24 5.62
C LYS A 133 5.36 4.19 4.51
N GLY A 134 4.30 4.04 3.72
CA GLY A 134 4.24 3.02 2.64
C GLY A 134 5.52 2.88 1.82
N ARG A 135 6.08 3.98 1.30
CA ARG A 135 7.37 3.95 0.57
C ARG A 135 8.57 3.63 1.46
N GLY A 136 8.59 4.13 2.70
CA GLY A 136 9.61 3.76 3.69
C GLY A 136 9.54 2.28 4.05
N CYS A 137 8.36 1.65 4.04
CA CYS A 137 8.21 0.20 4.20
C CYS A 137 8.82 -0.54 3.00
N ARG A 138 8.50 -0.15 1.75
CA ARG A 138 9.10 -0.77 0.54
C ARG A 138 10.63 -0.57 0.48
N GLN A 139 11.11 0.59 0.92
CA GLN A 139 12.55 0.84 1.05
C GLN A 139 13.17 -0.03 2.14
N MET A 140 12.55 -0.13 3.32
CA MET A 140 13.02 -0.98 4.41
C MET A 140 13.08 -2.45 4.00
N GLU A 141 12.08 -2.94 3.24
CA GLU A 141 12.08 -4.29 2.68
C GLU A 141 13.31 -4.60 1.83
N SER A 142 13.84 -3.60 1.13
CA SER A 142 15.07 -3.76 0.34
C SER A 142 16.29 -3.99 1.24
N TYR A 143 16.36 -3.31 2.39
CA TYR A 143 17.40 -3.55 3.39
C TYR A 143 17.22 -4.88 4.12
N LEU A 144 15.99 -5.20 4.53
CA LEU A 144 15.69 -6.47 5.19
C LEU A 144 16.05 -7.66 4.28
N LEU A 145 15.73 -7.58 3.00
CA LEU A 145 16.11 -8.60 2.02
C LEU A 145 17.64 -8.76 1.93
N ALA A 146 18.39 -7.66 1.84
CA ALA A 146 19.86 -7.70 1.79
C ALA A 146 20.50 -8.17 3.12
N GLN A 147 19.77 -8.05 4.23
CA GLN A 147 20.17 -8.55 5.55
C GLN A 147 19.68 -9.98 5.81
N GLU A 148 19.01 -10.63 4.84
CA GLU A 148 18.37 -11.94 5.00
C GLU A 148 17.33 -12.00 6.14
N ARG A 149 16.69 -10.86 6.41
CA ARG A 149 15.67 -10.69 7.46
C ARG A 149 14.29 -10.55 6.85
N SER A 150 13.29 -11.05 7.56
CA SER A 150 11.89 -10.79 7.28
C SER A 150 11.35 -9.62 8.11
N TRP A 151 10.15 -9.15 7.77
CA TRP A 151 9.40 -8.24 8.65
C TRP A 151 9.19 -8.80 10.05
N TYR A 152 9.06 -10.11 10.17
CA TYR A 152 8.86 -10.75 11.47
C TYR A 152 10.11 -10.67 12.34
N ASP A 153 11.30 -10.85 11.75
CA ASP A 153 12.57 -10.70 12.46
C ASP A 153 12.76 -9.24 12.88
N PHE A 154 12.47 -8.31 11.97
CA PHE A 154 12.53 -6.88 12.26
C PHE A 154 11.59 -6.45 13.40
N MET A 155 10.34 -6.93 13.39
CA MET A 155 9.38 -6.65 14.47
C MET A 155 9.83 -7.24 15.81
N LEU A 156 10.42 -8.44 15.79
CA LEU A 156 10.96 -9.08 16.99
C LEU A 156 12.14 -8.27 17.56
N ASP A 157 13.07 -7.82 16.72
CA ASP A 157 14.20 -6.98 17.13
C ASP A 157 13.73 -5.65 17.72
N CYS A 158 12.71 -5.04 17.10
CA CYS A 158 12.10 -3.83 17.63
C CYS A 158 11.54 -4.03 19.04
N LEU A 159 10.83 -5.15 19.29
CA LEU A 159 10.27 -5.44 20.62
C LEU A 159 11.37 -5.78 21.64
N THR A 160 12.39 -6.53 21.22
CA THR A 160 13.53 -6.92 22.06
C THR A 160 14.33 -5.71 22.51
N ALA A 161 14.45 -4.69 21.65
CA ALA A 161 15.04 -3.39 21.98
C ALA A 161 14.11 -2.46 22.81
N GLY A 162 13.01 -2.98 23.38
CA GLY A 162 12.06 -2.22 24.19
C GLY A 162 11.13 -1.30 23.39
N GLY A 163 11.01 -1.52 22.08
CA GLY A 163 10.19 -0.73 21.18
C GLY A 163 8.71 -0.74 21.55
N LYS A 164 8.13 0.46 21.71
CA LYS A 164 6.70 0.65 21.95
C LYS A 164 5.99 0.87 20.63
N MET A 165 5.16 -0.08 20.20
CA MET A 165 4.39 0.03 18.96
C MET A 165 3.46 1.23 18.99
N LYS A 166 3.57 2.10 17.99
CA LYS A 166 2.77 3.34 17.88
C LYS A 166 1.82 3.32 16.70
N ARG A 167 2.17 2.65 15.61
CA ARG A 167 1.28 2.45 14.46
C ARG A 167 1.72 1.28 13.59
N LEU A 168 0.75 0.48 13.15
CA LEU A 168 0.89 -0.54 12.12
C LEU A 168 -0.30 -0.39 11.17
N ASP A 169 -0.04 -0.25 9.87
CA ASP A 169 -1.08 -0.33 8.85
C ASP A 169 -0.82 -1.58 8.01
N LEU A 170 -1.82 -2.46 7.93
CA LEU A 170 -1.84 -3.60 6.99
C LEU A 170 -2.71 -3.24 5.79
N ALA A 171 -2.21 -3.44 4.58
CA ALA A 171 -2.95 -3.16 3.35
C ALA A 171 -3.20 -4.45 2.56
N ILE A 172 -4.46 -4.73 2.28
CA ILE A 172 -4.89 -5.77 1.33
C ILE A 172 -5.10 -5.09 -0.01
N ASN A 173 -4.27 -5.45 -0.99
CA ASN A 173 -4.35 -4.91 -2.34
C ASN A 173 -5.12 -5.86 -3.23
N ASP A 174 -6.01 -5.30 -4.05
CA ASP A 174 -6.90 -6.02 -4.95
C ASP A 174 -6.58 -5.62 -6.39
N LYS A 175 -5.95 -6.55 -7.12
CA LYS A 175 -5.60 -6.38 -8.54
C LYS A 175 -6.78 -6.72 -9.45
N ALA A 176 -7.61 -7.66 -9.02
CA ALA A 176 -8.72 -8.17 -9.81
C ALA A 176 -9.90 -7.17 -9.85
N GLY A 177 -10.10 -6.38 -8.80
CA GLY A 177 -11.27 -5.53 -8.64
C GLY A 177 -12.42 -6.24 -7.92
N ILE A 178 -12.10 -7.20 -7.05
CA ILE A 178 -13.07 -7.96 -6.26
C ILE A 178 -13.90 -7.04 -5.34
N LEU A 179 -13.23 -6.08 -4.71
CA LEU A 179 -13.88 -5.09 -3.85
C LEU A 179 -14.46 -3.96 -4.69
N ASP A 180 -15.76 -4.02 -4.96
CA ASP A 180 -16.48 -2.91 -5.59
C ASP A 180 -16.72 -1.80 -4.55
N ILE A 181 -15.80 -0.82 -4.49
CA ILE A 181 -15.83 0.25 -3.48
C ILE A 181 -17.11 1.11 -3.60
N PRO A 182 -17.55 1.58 -4.79
CA PRO A 182 -18.84 2.24 -4.94
C PRO A 182 -19.99 1.42 -4.35
N LYS A 183 -20.10 0.14 -4.70
CA LYS A 183 -21.17 -0.74 -4.19
C LYS A 183 -21.10 -0.92 -2.67
N LEU A 184 -19.92 -1.07 -2.09
CA LEU A 184 -19.77 -1.14 -0.63
C LEU A 184 -20.23 0.15 0.05
N LYS A 185 -19.97 1.31 -0.56
CA LYS A 185 -20.44 2.61 -0.06
C LYS A 185 -21.97 2.72 -0.14
N GLU A 186 -22.58 2.24 -1.22
CA GLU A 186 -24.04 2.14 -1.36
C GLU A 186 -24.66 1.23 -0.30
N LYS A 187 -24.13 0.01 -0.13
CA LYS A 187 -24.57 -0.93 0.90
C LYS A 187 -24.43 -0.33 2.31
N TYR A 188 -23.32 0.36 2.58
CA TYR A 188 -23.14 1.06 3.85
C TYR A 188 -24.24 2.11 4.09
N LYS A 189 -24.53 2.96 3.09
CA LYS A 189 -25.58 3.98 3.15
C LYS A 189 -26.99 3.38 3.28
N ALA A 190 -27.23 2.21 2.68
CA ALA A 190 -28.48 1.45 2.80
C ALA A 190 -28.64 0.75 4.17
N GLY A 191 -27.65 0.83 5.05
CA GLY A 191 -27.67 0.14 6.33
C GLY A 191 -27.37 -1.37 6.23
N GLU A 192 -26.76 -1.82 5.14
CA GLU A 192 -26.41 -3.21 4.85
C GLU A 192 -24.97 -3.57 5.27
N CYS A 193 -24.48 -2.89 6.31
CA CYS A 193 -23.20 -3.16 6.96
C CYS A 193 -23.42 -3.31 8.47
N ILE A 194 -22.95 -4.42 9.03
CA ILE A 194 -22.86 -4.63 10.48
C ILE A 194 -21.46 -4.20 10.89
N SER A 195 -21.38 -3.22 11.80
CA SER A 195 -20.13 -2.59 12.17
C SER A 195 -20.10 -2.24 13.66
N TYR A 196 -18.94 -2.39 14.30
CA TYR A 196 -18.70 -1.88 15.65
C TYR A 196 -18.22 -0.42 15.69
N PHE A 197 -17.98 0.20 14.53
CA PHE A 197 -17.66 1.63 14.45
C PHE A 197 -18.93 2.47 14.63
N ARG A 198 -18.92 3.41 15.60
CA ARG A 198 -20.10 4.24 15.95
C ARG A 198 -20.22 5.55 15.16
N MET A 199 -19.10 6.07 14.63
CA MET A 199 -19.05 7.36 13.92
C MET A 199 -18.11 7.27 12.72
N GLN A 200 -18.48 7.94 11.63
CA GLN A 200 -17.69 8.02 10.40
C GLN A 200 -17.84 9.40 9.75
N LYS A 201 -16.79 9.85 9.06
CA LYS A 201 -16.85 10.98 8.12
C LYS A 201 -17.14 10.48 6.70
N ASP A 202 -18.15 11.02 6.04
CA ASP A 202 -18.34 10.86 4.59
C ASP A 202 -17.50 11.91 3.87
N TYR A 203 -16.71 11.49 2.89
CA TYR A 203 -16.05 12.38 1.94
C TYR A 203 -16.47 11.89 0.54
N SER A 204 -17.05 12.77 -0.27
CA SER A 204 -17.38 12.48 -1.67
C SER A 204 -16.12 12.56 -2.54
N GLY A 205 -15.95 11.63 -3.48
CA GLY A 205 -14.78 11.49 -4.38
C GLY A 205 -14.71 12.50 -5.53
N THR A 206 -15.08 13.77 -5.28
CA THR A 206 -15.02 14.83 -6.28
C THR A 206 -14.19 16.01 -5.76
N GLU A 207 -13.03 16.22 -6.38
CA GLU A 207 -12.24 17.44 -6.18
C GLU A 207 -12.38 18.36 -7.41
N LYS A 208 -12.68 19.63 -7.16
CA LYS A 208 -12.70 20.67 -8.19
C LYS A 208 -11.27 21.18 -8.38
N CYS A 209 -10.53 20.65 -9.36
CA CYS A 209 -9.34 21.33 -9.89
C CYS A 209 -9.80 22.54 -10.73
N GLY A 210 -8.98 23.59 -10.86
CA GLY A 210 -9.30 24.88 -11.50
C GLY A 210 -9.74 24.90 -12.98
N SER A 211 -10.14 23.76 -13.54
CA SER A 211 -10.95 23.62 -14.77
C SER A 211 -12.40 23.30 -14.39
N ASP A 212 -13.40 23.84 -15.10
CA ASP A 212 -14.83 23.65 -14.75
C ASP A 212 -15.34 22.20 -14.82
N LEU A 213 -14.53 21.24 -15.29
CA LEU A 213 -14.83 19.81 -15.26
C LEU A 213 -14.28 19.15 -13.96
N PRO A 214 -15.15 18.63 -13.07
CA PRO A 214 -14.70 17.86 -11.91
C PRO A 214 -13.99 16.59 -12.37
N LYS A 215 -12.81 16.31 -11.80
CA LYS A 215 -12.10 15.06 -12.03
C LYS A 215 -12.62 14.01 -11.04
N ASN A 216 -12.95 12.83 -11.54
CA ASN A 216 -13.25 11.68 -10.69
C ASN A 216 -11.96 11.29 -9.94
N THR A 217 -11.94 11.41 -8.62
CA THR A 217 -10.77 11.07 -7.79
C THR A 217 -10.84 9.66 -7.20
N GLY A 218 -11.85 8.89 -7.60
CA GLY A 218 -12.15 7.57 -7.07
C GLY A 218 -12.96 7.64 -5.77
N GLU A 219 -13.73 6.58 -5.52
CA GLU A 219 -14.49 6.43 -4.30
C GLU A 219 -13.62 5.90 -3.16
N THR A 220 -13.94 6.37 -1.96
CA THR A 220 -13.34 5.92 -0.70
C THR A 220 -14.42 5.68 0.33
N LEU A 221 -14.34 4.53 1.00
CA LEU A 221 -15.14 4.14 2.15
C LEU A 221 -14.26 4.11 3.39
N TYR A 222 -14.52 5.04 4.29
CA TYR A 222 -13.88 5.10 5.60
C TYR A 222 -14.67 4.28 6.63
N LEU A 223 -14.04 3.69 7.63
CA LEU A 223 -14.73 2.97 8.70
C LEU A 223 -14.04 3.31 10.02
N GLY A 224 -14.76 4.02 10.90
CA GLY A 224 -14.23 4.59 12.13
C GLY A 224 -13.57 5.97 11.95
N SER A 225 -12.89 6.43 13.00
CA SER A 225 -12.21 7.74 13.02
C SER A 225 -10.70 7.60 12.89
N THR A 226 -10.07 8.51 12.15
CA THR A 226 -8.60 8.59 12.06
C THR A 226 -7.93 8.94 13.38
N SER A 227 -8.67 9.44 14.37
CA SER A 227 -8.18 9.68 15.73
C SER A 227 -8.20 8.41 16.61
N SER A 228 -9.03 7.42 16.28
CA SER A 228 -9.14 6.16 17.03
C SER A 228 -7.89 5.28 16.88
N GLU A 229 -7.79 4.27 17.75
CA GLU A 229 -6.72 3.27 17.68
C GLU A 229 -6.92 2.23 16.58
N LEU A 230 -8.14 2.10 16.06
CA LEU A 230 -8.46 1.29 14.91
C LEU A 230 -9.28 2.12 13.92
N TYR A 231 -8.87 2.07 12.67
CA TYR A 231 -9.52 2.71 11.54
C TYR A 231 -9.32 1.84 10.31
N MET A 232 -10.36 1.67 9.50
CA MET A 232 -10.25 0.96 8.23
C MET A 232 -10.63 1.89 7.07
N CYS A 233 -10.06 1.63 5.90
CA CYS A 233 -10.34 2.40 4.70
C CYS A 233 -10.29 1.49 3.47
N ALA A 234 -11.34 1.50 2.66
CA ALA A 234 -11.38 0.79 1.39
C ALA A 234 -11.52 1.82 0.27
N TYR A 235 -10.65 1.81 -0.74
CA TYR A 235 -10.66 2.84 -1.77
C TYR A 235 -10.10 2.37 -3.11
N GLN A 236 -10.43 3.10 -4.19
CA GLN A 236 -9.95 2.80 -5.52
C GLN A 236 -8.53 3.36 -5.73
N LYS A 237 -7.53 2.47 -5.68
CA LYS A 237 -6.11 2.81 -5.70
C LYS A 237 -5.64 3.30 -7.06
N ASN A 238 -6.18 2.76 -8.15
CA ASN A 238 -5.89 3.20 -9.51
C ASN A 238 -6.27 4.66 -9.75
N TYR A 239 -7.46 5.10 -9.32
CA TYR A 239 -7.84 6.51 -9.37
C TYR A 239 -6.97 7.39 -8.44
N GLU A 240 -6.60 6.89 -7.25
CA GLU A 240 -5.66 7.59 -6.38
C GLU A 240 -4.29 7.84 -7.07
N GLN A 241 -3.77 6.84 -7.79
CA GLN A 241 -2.52 6.95 -8.55
C GLN A 241 -2.64 7.90 -9.74
N TYR A 242 -3.76 7.86 -10.47
CA TYR A 242 -4.03 8.80 -11.54
C TYR A 242 -3.99 10.26 -11.06
N VAL A 243 -4.69 10.55 -9.95
CA VAL A 243 -4.72 11.91 -9.40
C VAL A 243 -3.36 12.36 -8.90
N LYS A 244 -2.65 11.51 -8.14
CA LYS A 244 -1.39 11.88 -7.49
C LYS A 244 -0.21 11.91 -8.45
N ASN A 245 -0.12 10.94 -9.33
CA ASN A 245 1.07 10.66 -10.13
C ASN A 245 0.82 10.83 -11.64
N GLY A 246 -0.43 10.88 -12.10
CA GLY A 246 -0.76 10.97 -13.53
C GLY A 246 -0.58 9.65 -14.28
N ILE A 247 -0.58 8.52 -13.57
CA ILE A 247 -0.52 7.18 -14.14
C ILE A 247 -1.94 6.83 -14.61
N GLU A 248 -2.11 6.39 -15.86
CA GLU A 248 -3.44 6.04 -16.37
C GLU A 248 -4.07 4.91 -15.52
N VAL A 249 -5.39 4.95 -15.41
CA VAL A 249 -6.14 4.05 -14.52
C VAL A 249 -5.95 2.58 -14.92
N GLU A 250 -5.81 2.33 -16.22
CA GLU A 250 -5.57 0.99 -16.81
C GLU A 250 -4.15 0.47 -16.55
N ASP A 251 -3.17 1.37 -16.39
CA ASP A 251 -1.76 1.05 -16.18
C ASP A 251 -1.43 0.75 -14.71
N THR A 252 -2.39 0.95 -13.79
CA THR A 252 -2.16 0.70 -12.36
C THR A 252 -2.49 -0.74 -12.00
N GLU A 253 -1.48 -1.50 -11.56
CA GLU A 253 -1.62 -2.91 -11.12
C GLU A 253 -2.68 -3.12 -10.02
N ILE A 254 -2.74 -2.20 -9.06
CA ILE A 254 -3.64 -2.29 -7.91
C ILE A 254 -4.89 -1.46 -8.19
N LYS A 255 -6.04 -2.13 -8.38
CA LYS A 255 -7.32 -1.47 -8.60
C LYS A 255 -7.89 -0.91 -7.30
N ASN A 256 -7.98 -1.73 -6.26
CA ASN A 256 -8.50 -1.32 -4.96
C ASN A 256 -7.53 -1.64 -3.83
N ARG A 257 -7.68 -0.94 -2.71
CA ARG A 257 -6.93 -1.22 -1.47
C ARG A 257 -7.86 -1.14 -0.27
N PHE A 258 -7.73 -2.11 0.63
CA PHE A 258 -8.31 -2.10 1.97
C PHE A 258 -7.19 -1.97 3.00
N GLU A 259 -7.17 -0.88 3.76
CA GLU A 259 -6.18 -0.61 4.81
C GLU A 259 -6.81 -0.82 6.20
N ILE A 260 -6.09 -1.53 7.07
CA ILE A 260 -6.35 -1.64 8.50
C ILE A 260 -5.28 -0.84 9.22
N ARG A 261 -5.64 0.32 9.75
CA ARG A 261 -4.74 1.18 10.54
C ARG A 261 -4.96 0.93 12.02
N MET A 262 -3.89 0.54 12.69
CA MET A 262 -3.87 0.28 14.12
C MET A 262 -2.85 1.20 14.80
N LYS A 263 -3.16 1.69 16.01
CA LYS A 263 -2.25 2.50 16.83
C LYS A 263 -2.10 1.93 18.22
N ASN A 264 -1.01 2.30 18.89
CA ASN A 264 -0.76 2.00 20.30
C ASN A 264 -1.03 0.52 20.65
N GLU A 265 -1.98 0.25 21.57
CA GLU A 265 -2.30 -1.10 22.02
C GLU A 265 -2.78 -2.00 20.88
N ARG A 266 -3.64 -1.50 19.98
CA ARG A 266 -4.09 -2.27 18.81
C ARG A 266 -2.94 -2.63 17.88
N ALA A 267 -1.98 -1.72 17.70
CA ALA A 267 -0.78 -2.00 16.92
C ALA A 267 0.11 -3.04 17.63
N TYR A 268 0.28 -2.92 18.94
CA TYR A 268 1.05 -3.89 19.74
C TYR A 268 0.47 -5.30 19.63
N TYR A 269 -0.82 -5.48 19.89
CA TYR A 269 -1.45 -6.81 19.83
C TYR A 269 -1.45 -7.39 18.41
N ALA A 270 -1.58 -6.56 17.37
CA ALA A 270 -1.44 -7.03 15.99
C ALA A 270 -0.01 -7.52 15.69
N VAL A 271 1.03 -6.82 16.18
CA VAL A 271 2.41 -7.29 16.04
C VAL A 271 2.63 -8.60 16.83
N VAL A 272 2.10 -8.72 18.04
CA VAL A 272 2.18 -9.96 18.83
C VAL A 272 1.51 -11.13 18.10
N ASP A 273 0.31 -10.91 17.55
CA ASP A 273 -0.41 -11.93 16.77
C ASP A 273 0.38 -12.36 15.52
N LEU A 274 0.92 -11.40 14.77
CA LEU A 274 1.80 -11.65 13.62
C LEU A 274 3.02 -12.48 13.99
N LEU A 275 3.69 -12.16 15.10
CA LEU A 275 4.87 -12.88 15.56
C LEU A 275 4.54 -14.29 16.05
N THR A 276 3.40 -14.44 16.73
CA THR A 276 2.96 -15.71 17.33
C THR A 276 2.57 -16.72 16.26
N TYR A 277 1.82 -16.29 15.24
CA TYR A 277 1.25 -17.20 14.25
C TYR A 277 1.99 -17.21 12.91
N ARG A 278 2.86 -16.22 12.66
CA ARG A 278 3.56 -16.05 11.37
C ARG A 278 2.59 -16.06 10.18
N ASP A 279 1.36 -15.58 10.40
CA ASP A 279 0.25 -15.61 9.46
C ASP A 279 -0.45 -14.25 9.44
N ALA A 280 -0.08 -13.43 8.46
CA ALA A 280 -0.64 -12.09 8.32
C ALA A 280 -2.09 -12.07 7.85
N GLU A 281 -2.53 -13.09 7.12
CA GLU A 281 -3.91 -13.19 6.69
C GLU A 281 -4.81 -13.39 7.89
N ARG A 282 -4.47 -14.37 8.74
CA ARG A 282 -5.20 -14.61 9.98
C ARG A 282 -5.28 -13.34 10.82
N THR A 283 -4.16 -12.64 11.03
CA THR A 283 -4.18 -11.40 11.83
C THR A 283 -5.10 -10.36 11.18
N ALA A 284 -4.94 -10.08 9.88
CA ALA A 284 -5.72 -9.06 9.19
C ALA A 284 -7.23 -9.37 9.20
N PHE A 285 -7.63 -10.60 8.82
CA PHE A 285 -9.04 -10.95 8.71
C PHE A 285 -9.69 -11.26 10.05
N SER A 286 -8.96 -11.71 11.08
CA SER A 286 -9.53 -11.78 12.44
C SER A 286 -9.97 -10.41 12.94
N ILE A 287 -9.22 -9.36 12.60
CA ILE A 287 -9.58 -7.98 12.91
C ILE A 287 -10.74 -7.51 12.03
N ILE A 288 -10.67 -7.69 10.70
CA ILE A 288 -11.77 -7.27 9.81
C ILE A 288 -13.10 -7.95 10.20
N ASN A 289 -13.11 -9.27 10.33
CA ASN A 289 -14.31 -10.06 10.59
C ASN A 289 -14.94 -9.76 11.94
N HIS A 290 -14.14 -9.32 12.93
CA HIS A 290 -14.67 -8.86 14.20
C HIS A 290 -15.41 -7.52 14.07
N TYR A 291 -14.91 -6.60 13.24
CA TYR A 291 -15.39 -5.22 13.21
C TYR A 291 -16.41 -4.90 12.11
N VAL A 292 -16.38 -5.61 10.97
CA VAL A 292 -17.12 -5.23 9.77
C VAL A 292 -17.62 -6.48 9.04
N ARG A 293 -18.91 -6.47 8.72
CA ARG A 293 -19.54 -7.48 7.85
C ARG A 293 -20.57 -6.84 6.93
N PHE A 294 -20.34 -6.92 5.63
CA PHE A 294 -21.34 -6.53 4.63
C PHE A 294 -22.32 -7.68 4.40
N VAL A 295 -23.60 -7.35 4.36
CA VAL A 295 -24.71 -8.31 4.35
C VAL A 295 -25.70 -7.96 3.26
N ASP A 296 -26.50 -8.91 2.81
CA ASP A 296 -27.62 -8.68 1.91
C ASP A 296 -28.92 -8.62 2.71
N ARG A 297 -29.77 -7.63 2.41
CA ARG A 297 -30.97 -7.35 3.19
C ARG A 297 -32.01 -8.47 3.07
N GLU A 298 -32.46 -8.96 4.23
CA GLU A 298 -33.53 -9.95 4.35
C GLU A 298 -34.62 -9.36 5.28
N ASP A 299 -35.68 -8.80 4.69
CA ASP A 299 -36.72 -8.05 5.43
C ASP A 299 -37.48 -8.90 6.46
N ASP A 300 -37.48 -10.23 6.30
CA ASP A 300 -38.11 -11.20 7.19
C ASP A 300 -37.25 -11.56 8.42
N LYS A 301 -36.00 -11.09 8.49
CA LYS A 301 -35.04 -11.45 9.53
C LYS A 301 -34.45 -10.22 10.23
N PRO A 302 -34.05 -10.34 11.52
CA PRO A 302 -33.27 -9.29 12.15
C PRO A 302 -31.92 -9.13 11.46
N LYS A 303 -31.43 -7.88 11.38
CA LYS A 303 -30.17 -7.54 10.67
C LYS A 303 -28.96 -8.40 11.08
N SER A 304 -28.87 -8.83 12.34
CA SER A 304 -27.79 -9.72 12.79
C SER A 304 -27.76 -11.07 12.08
N GLN A 305 -28.90 -11.54 11.57
CA GLN A 305 -29.07 -12.81 10.87
C GLN A 305 -29.01 -12.69 9.34
N TRP A 306 -28.89 -11.47 8.81
CA TRP A 306 -28.76 -11.27 7.36
C TRP A 306 -27.56 -12.02 6.80
N LYS A 307 -27.77 -12.66 5.64
CA LYS A 307 -26.73 -13.38 4.90
C LYS A 307 -25.55 -12.46 4.58
N THR A 308 -24.34 -12.96 4.73
CA THR A 308 -23.12 -12.25 4.32
C THR A 308 -23.13 -12.09 2.79
N ASN A 309 -22.79 -10.89 2.32
CA ASN A 309 -22.71 -10.63 0.89
C ASN A 309 -21.63 -11.50 0.23
N ASP A 310 -21.94 -12.11 -0.91
CA ASP A 310 -21.07 -13.12 -1.53
C ASP A 310 -19.69 -12.56 -1.96
N ASP A 311 -19.62 -11.29 -2.34
CA ASP A 311 -18.35 -10.63 -2.68
C ASP A 311 -17.50 -10.35 -1.44
N TRP A 312 -18.16 -9.93 -0.36
CA TRP A 312 -17.52 -9.72 0.93
C TRP A 312 -17.04 -11.05 1.53
N ALA A 313 -17.86 -12.10 1.46
CA ALA A 313 -17.54 -13.45 1.92
C ALA A 313 -16.27 -14.00 1.24
N TRP A 314 -16.19 -13.88 -0.08
CA TRP A 314 -14.99 -14.26 -0.82
C TRP A 314 -13.77 -13.42 -0.41
N PHE A 315 -13.93 -12.10 -0.28
CA PHE A 315 -12.85 -11.21 0.16
C PHE A 315 -12.27 -11.63 1.52
N ILE A 316 -13.14 -11.96 2.49
CA ILE A 316 -12.72 -12.35 3.84
C ILE A 316 -12.24 -13.81 3.98
N GLY A 317 -12.15 -14.55 2.87
CA GLY A 317 -11.50 -15.87 2.83
C GLY A 317 -12.42 -17.04 2.48
N GLU A 318 -13.71 -16.83 2.23
CA GLU A 318 -14.61 -17.94 1.89
C GLU A 318 -14.37 -18.42 0.46
N ASN A 319 -14.06 -19.71 0.28
CA ASN A 319 -13.84 -20.34 -1.02
C ASN A 319 -12.74 -19.69 -1.88
N ARG A 320 -11.68 -19.15 -1.26
CA ARG A 320 -10.46 -18.68 -1.94
C ARG A 320 -9.20 -19.23 -1.29
N GLU A 321 -8.10 -19.21 -2.04
CA GLU A 321 -6.79 -19.56 -1.50
C GLU A 321 -6.33 -18.52 -0.45
N PRO A 322 -5.56 -18.96 0.56
CA PRO A 322 -4.92 -18.06 1.51
C PRO A 322 -4.01 -17.03 0.83
N ILE A 323 -3.98 -15.81 1.35
CA ILE A 323 -3.11 -14.73 0.87
C ILE A 323 -1.92 -14.56 1.80
N ARG A 324 -0.76 -14.20 1.25
CA ARG A 324 0.47 -14.07 2.04
C ARG A 324 0.86 -12.62 2.26
N LEU A 325 1.59 -12.38 3.35
CA LEU A 325 2.35 -11.15 3.49
C LEU A 325 3.41 -11.10 2.40
N THR A 326 3.25 -10.18 1.47
CA THR A 326 4.17 -9.98 0.36
C THR A 326 5.19 -8.93 0.72
N THR A 327 6.43 -9.15 0.28
CA THR A 327 7.50 -8.14 0.32
C THR A 327 7.60 -7.58 -1.10
N LYS A 328 7.54 -6.25 -1.26
CA LYS A 328 7.74 -5.57 -2.55
C LYS A 328 8.89 -4.56 -2.39
N PRO A 329 10.16 -5.01 -2.36
CA PRO A 329 11.30 -4.11 -2.16
C PRO A 329 11.34 -3.04 -3.26
N GLU A 330 11.34 -1.77 -2.86
CA GLU A 330 11.55 -0.63 -3.75
C GLU A 330 12.64 0.26 -3.14
N PRO A 331 13.87 0.22 -3.67
CA PRO A 331 14.94 1.09 -3.22
C PRO A 331 14.56 2.55 -3.40
N TYR A 332 15.15 3.43 -2.59
CA TYR A 332 15.00 4.86 -2.79
C TYR A 332 15.62 5.29 -4.13
N THR A 333 14.93 6.12 -4.90
CA THR A 333 15.42 6.68 -6.17
C THR A 333 15.18 8.19 -6.27
N LEU A 334 15.98 8.84 -7.11
CA LEU A 334 15.81 10.26 -7.45
C LEU A 334 14.60 10.54 -8.36
N GLN A 335 13.85 9.52 -8.80
CA GLN A 335 12.77 9.68 -9.77
C GLN A 335 11.75 10.75 -9.37
N LYS A 336 11.40 10.88 -8.08
CA LYS A 336 10.46 11.93 -7.64
C LYS A 336 11.01 13.34 -7.85
N ALA A 337 12.29 13.55 -7.57
CA ALA A 337 12.93 14.84 -7.79
C ALA A 337 12.94 15.17 -9.29
N LEU A 338 13.23 14.17 -10.14
CA LEU A 338 13.22 14.32 -11.59
C LEU A 338 11.81 14.62 -12.14
N HIS A 339 10.79 13.89 -11.71
CA HIS A 339 9.41 14.15 -12.13
C HIS A 339 8.91 15.53 -11.67
N TRP A 340 9.26 15.94 -10.46
CA TRP A 340 8.96 17.30 -9.98
C TRP A 340 9.64 18.35 -10.86
N LEU A 341 10.93 18.18 -11.16
CA LEU A 341 11.68 19.07 -12.04
C LEU A 341 11.03 19.16 -13.42
N GLN A 342 10.67 18.03 -14.02
CA GLN A 342 10.02 17.94 -15.32
C GLN A 342 8.65 18.64 -15.34
N ARG A 343 7.81 18.42 -14.30
CA ARG A 343 6.43 18.92 -14.29
C ARG A 343 6.31 20.36 -13.83
N GLN A 344 7.08 20.78 -12.83
CA GLN A 344 6.90 22.06 -12.15
C GLN A 344 7.91 23.11 -12.60
N VAL A 345 9.13 22.69 -12.97
CA VAL A 345 10.25 23.62 -13.18
C VAL A 345 10.64 23.74 -14.66
N ALA A 346 10.54 22.64 -15.43
CA ALA A 346 10.98 22.61 -16.83
C ALA A 346 10.32 23.66 -17.75
N PRO A 347 9.01 23.99 -17.62
CA PRO A 347 8.41 25.07 -18.41
C PRO A 347 9.05 26.43 -18.13
N THR A 348 9.33 26.74 -16.86
CA THR A 348 10.01 27.99 -16.46
C THR A 348 11.45 28.00 -16.94
N ILE A 349 12.18 26.88 -16.81
CA ILE A 349 13.54 26.73 -17.38
C ILE A 349 13.50 27.02 -18.89
N LYS A 350 12.55 26.44 -19.62
CA LYS A 350 12.40 26.66 -21.07
C LYS A 350 12.08 28.12 -21.41
N MET A 351 11.28 28.79 -20.59
CA MET A 351 10.99 30.23 -20.75
C MET A 351 12.25 31.07 -20.58
N VAL A 352 13.05 30.84 -19.52
CA VAL A 352 14.31 31.58 -19.31
C VAL A 352 15.33 31.26 -20.40
N GLN A 353 15.40 30.01 -20.89
CA GLN A 353 16.24 29.66 -22.04
C GLN A 353 15.85 30.42 -23.32
N ALA A 354 14.56 30.66 -23.55
CA ALA A 354 14.11 31.47 -24.69
C ALA A 354 14.51 32.94 -24.52
N LEU A 355 14.35 33.49 -23.32
CA LEU A 355 14.77 34.85 -22.98
C LEU A 355 16.29 35.05 -23.18
N ASP A 356 17.10 34.10 -22.71
CA ASP A 356 18.57 34.14 -22.88
C ASP A 356 18.97 34.13 -24.37
N ARG A 357 18.27 33.37 -25.21
CA ARG A 357 18.54 33.32 -26.65
C ARG A 357 18.16 34.61 -27.36
N GLU A 358 17.03 35.22 -26.99
CA GLU A 358 16.53 36.45 -27.61
C GLU A 358 17.40 37.65 -27.24
N ASN A 359 17.84 37.71 -25.98
CA ASN A 359 18.61 38.84 -25.46
C ASN A 359 20.13 38.63 -25.50
N HIS A 360 20.59 37.48 -25.99
CA HIS A 360 22.00 37.07 -25.96
C HIS A 360 22.62 37.13 -24.56
N THR A 361 21.89 36.66 -23.55
CA THR A 361 22.32 36.62 -22.14
C THR A 361 22.62 35.19 -21.66
N THR A 362 23.20 35.07 -20.47
CA THR A 362 23.59 33.78 -19.84
C THR A 362 22.91 33.55 -18.49
N ILE A 363 21.77 34.20 -18.22
CA ILE A 363 21.14 34.27 -16.90
C ILE A 363 20.93 32.87 -16.32
N LEU A 364 20.34 31.95 -17.08
CA LEU A 364 20.08 30.60 -16.58
C LEU A 364 21.37 29.84 -16.27
N LYS A 365 22.38 29.98 -17.14
CA LYS A 365 23.66 29.31 -16.96
C LYS A 365 24.35 29.84 -15.69
N ASP A 366 24.40 31.15 -15.52
CA ASP A 366 25.03 31.80 -14.37
C ASP A 366 24.31 31.44 -13.07
N MET A 367 22.98 31.37 -13.09
CA MET A 367 22.18 30.91 -11.94
C MET A 367 22.51 29.48 -11.54
N ILE A 368 22.70 28.57 -12.49
CA ILE A 368 23.04 27.17 -12.21
C ILE A 368 24.49 27.06 -11.71
N GLU A 369 25.43 27.79 -12.31
CA GLU A 369 26.85 27.78 -11.90
C GLU A 369 27.04 28.33 -10.48
N GLN A 370 26.26 29.34 -10.09
CA GLN A 370 26.29 29.92 -8.73
C GLN A 370 25.50 29.09 -7.71
N ALA A 371 24.65 28.15 -8.14
CA ALA A 371 23.83 27.36 -7.24
C ALA A 371 24.66 26.27 -6.55
N GLU A 372 24.74 26.33 -5.23
CA GLU A 372 25.43 25.30 -4.45
C GLU A 372 24.52 24.14 -4.06
N LEU A 373 25.07 22.92 -4.12
CA LEU A 373 24.39 21.74 -3.61
C LEU A 373 24.37 21.78 -2.08
N LYS A 374 23.17 21.91 -1.51
CA LYS A 374 22.92 21.72 -0.08
C LYS A 374 23.22 20.27 0.35
N ASP A 375 23.44 20.04 1.64
CA ASP A 375 23.78 18.72 2.18
C ASP A 375 22.74 17.65 1.83
N LYS A 376 21.46 18.03 1.83
CA LYS A 376 20.39 17.15 1.34
C LYS A 376 20.60 16.71 -0.10
N HIS A 377 21.02 17.60 -1.01
CA HIS A 377 21.29 17.23 -2.40
C HIS A 377 22.48 16.28 -2.51
N LYS A 378 23.57 16.58 -1.78
CA LYS A 378 24.77 15.73 -1.73
C LYS A 378 24.44 14.33 -1.20
N HIS A 379 23.64 14.27 -0.14
CA HIS A 379 23.20 13.02 0.46
C HIS A 379 22.34 12.18 -0.50
N LEU A 380 21.37 12.80 -1.20
CA LEU A 380 20.58 12.07 -2.19
C LEU A 380 21.45 11.52 -3.34
N LEU A 381 22.48 12.25 -3.76
CA LEU A 381 23.45 11.75 -4.75
C LEU A 381 24.33 10.62 -4.19
N GLN A 382 24.69 10.67 -2.91
CA GLN A 382 25.40 9.57 -2.24
C GLN A 382 24.56 8.30 -2.21
N LEU A 383 23.24 8.43 -1.96
CA LEU A 383 22.33 7.30 -2.06
C LEU A 383 22.23 6.79 -3.49
N GLU A 384 22.05 7.63 -4.50
CA GLU A 384 22.00 7.15 -5.89
C GLU A 384 23.29 6.42 -6.32
N LYS A 385 24.45 6.78 -5.73
CA LYS A 385 25.76 6.20 -6.06
C LYS A 385 26.16 4.96 -5.26
N SER A 386 25.43 4.62 -4.21
CA SER A 386 25.77 3.47 -3.35
C SER A 386 24.81 2.31 -3.57
N THR A 387 25.24 1.09 -3.29
CA THR A 387 24.34 -0.07 -3.29
C THR A 387 23.66 -0.24 -1.93
N ILE A 388 22.72 -1.18 -1.81
CA ILE A 388 22.09 -1.48 -0.53
C ILE A 388 23.08 -2.17 0.40
N GLU A 389 23.90 -3.07 -0.12
CA GLU A 389 24.91 -3.86 0.59
C GLU A 389 25.99 -2.96 1.21
N GLU A 390 26.34 -1.86 0.55
CA GLU A 390 27.28 -0.89 1.11
C GLU A 390 26.74 -0.18 2.37
N ARG A 391 25.41 -0.08 2.50
CA ARG A 391 24.73 0.70 3.55
C ARG A 391 24.30 -0.13 4.76
N ILE A 392 24.22 -1.44 4.62
CA ILE A 392 23.90 -2.32 5.75
C ILE A 392 25.13 -2.50 6.64
N ASP A 393 24.89 -2.59 7.94
CA ASP A 393 25.90 -2.83 8.95
C ASP A 393 25.83 -4.31 9.33
N THR A 394 26.35 -5.17 8.46
CA THR A 394 26.47 -6.60 8.74
C THR A 394 27.69 -6.82 9.61
N ALA A 395 27.52 -6.63 10.92
CA ALA A 395 28.31 -7.39 11.87
C ALA A 395 27.91 -8.86 11.72
N VAL A 396 28.46 -9.56 10.72
CA VAL A 396 28.49 -11.02 10.72
C VAL A 396 29.14 -11.38 12.06
N PRO A 397 28.46 -12.06 13.00
CA PRO A 397 29.18 -12.70 14.09
C PRO A 397 30.16 -13.62 13.37
N GLN A 398 31.46 -13.31 13.44
CA GLN A 398 32.46 -14.29 13.06
C GLN A 398 32.08 -15.53 13.86
N GLU A 399 31.66 -16.59 13.14
CA GLU A 399 31.68 -17.92 13.71
C GLU A 399 33.04 -18.03 14.38
N ASN A 400 33.04 -18.35 15.67
CA ASN A 400 34.24 -18.77 16.36
C ASN A 400 34.69 -20.06 15.64
N ASP A 401 35.43 -19.90 14.55
CA ASP A 401 36.27 -20.93 13.98
C ASP A 401 37.22 -21.31 15.10
N GLY A 402 36.98 -22.52 15.60
CA GLY A 402 37.45 -22.96 16.90
C GLY A 402 38.96 -22.90 17.05
N ILE A 403 39.37 -22.71 18.31
CA ILE A 403 40.60 -23.25 18.84
C ILE A 403 40.26 -23.84 20.22
N PHE A 404 40.13 -25.17 20.21
CA PHE A 404 40.12 -26.18 21.30
C PHE A 404 39.15 -26.07 22.47
#